data_AF-M5JMX9-F1
#
_entry.id   AF-M5JMX9-F1
#
_cell.length_a   1.000
_cell.length_b   1.000
_cell.length_c   1.000
_cell.angle_alpha   90.00
_cell.angle_beta   90.00
_cell.angle_gamma   90.00
#
_symmetry.space_group_name_H-M   'P 1'
#
loop_
_entity.id
_entity.type
_entity.pdbx_description
1 polymer ?
#
loop_
_entity_poly.entity_id
_entity_poly.type
_entity_poly.pdbx_seq_one_letter_code
_entity_poly.pdbx_strand_id
1 'polypeptide(L)' 'MEKALAGLVAIAAILFFAPLLGVLGGAFVGWVVGLFFAETIHAFLAAVGINAAGLAMWQIGASLGFIGGFFRPAIHRAKA' A
#
# COMPACT_ATOMS: atom_id res chain seq x y z
N MET A 1 16.25 -21.15 -24.11
CA MET A 1 16.65 -19.90 -23.44
C MET A 1 15.59 -18.81 -23.55
N GLU A 2 15.05 -18.51 -24.73
CA GLU A 2 14.01 -17.46 -24.90
C GLU A 2 12.79 -17.61 -23.98
N LYS A 3 12.22 -18.82 -23.87
CA LYS A 3 11.05 -19.06 -22.99
C LYS A 3 11.35 -18.81 -21.51
N ALA A 4 12.56 -19.12 -21.05
CA ALA A 4 12.99 -18.90 -19.68
C ALA A 4 13.22 -17.40 -19.40
N LEU A 5 13.84 -16.70 -20.36
CA LEU A 5 14.02 -15.24 -20.30
C LEU A 5 12.68 -14.51 -20.27
N ALA A 6 11.74 -14.89 -21.15
CA ALA A 6 10.39 -14.32 -21.19
C ALA A 6 9.64 -14.54 -19.87
N GLY A 7 9.74 -15.74 -19.28
CA GLY A 7 9.16 -16.03 -17.97
C GLY A 7 9.76 -15.16 -16.86
N LEU A 8 11.08 -14.95 -16.86
CA LEU A 8 11.78 -14.17 -15.84
C LEU A 8 11.42 -12.68 -15.93
N VAL A 9 11.32 -12.14 -17.16
CA VAL A 9 10.85 -10.76 -17.40
C VAL A 9 9.40 -10.58 -16.95
N ALA A 10 8.51 -11.54 -17.24
CA ALA A 10 7.12 -11.48 -16.82
C ALA A 10 6.99 -11.48 -15.29
N ILE A 11 7.76 -12.32 -14.59
CA ILE A 11 7.79 -12.35 -13.12
C ILE A 11 8.28 -11.01 -12.56
N ALA A 12 9.38 -10.48 -13.10
CA ALA A 12 9.91 -9.18 -12.66
C ALA A 12 8.87 -8.06 -12.86
N ALA A 13 8.18 -8.05 -14.00
CA ALA A 13 7.11 -7.09 -14.27
C ALA A 13 5.96 -7.23 -13.27
N ILE A 14 5.49 -8.46 -12.99
CA ILE A 14 4.42 -8.70 -12.02
C ILE A 14 4.84 -8.22 -10.62
N LEU A 15 6.05 -8.55 -10.17
CA LEU A 15 6.55 -8.14 -8.85
C LEU A 15 6.69 -6.61 -8.73
N PHE A 16 6.91 -5.91 -9.84
CA PHE A 16 6.98 -4.46 -9.86
C PHE A 16 5.60 -3.79 -9.95
N PHE A 17 4.71 -4.26 -10.83
CA PHE A 17 3.41 -3.64 -11.09
C PHE A 17 2.32 -4.05 -10.11
N ALA A 18 2.36 -5.26 -9.54
CA ALA A 18 1.33 -5.71 -8.61
C ALA A 18 1.24 -4.85 -7.34
N PRO A 19 2.36 -4.44 -6.69
CA PRO A 19 2.30 -3.54 -5.54
C PRO A 19 1.73 -2.15 -5.88
N LEU A 20 1.96 -1.64 -7.10
CA LEU A 20 1.44 -0.34 -7.54
C LEU A 20 -0.09 -0.29 -7.52
N LEU A 21 -0.76 -1.41 -7.79
CA LEU A 21 -2.22 -1.49 -7.65
C LEU A 21 -2.66 -1.27 -6.19
N GLY A 22 -1.91 -1.82 -5.24
CA GLY A 22 -2.11 -1.57 -3.81
C GLY A 22 -1.89 -0.11 -3.44
N VAL A 23 -0.86 0.53 -4.00
CA VAL A 23 -0.58 1.97 -3.81
C VAL A 23 -1.72 2.82 -4.32
N LEU A 24 -2.18 2.59 -5.56
CA LEU A 24 -3.26 3.37 -6.18
C LEU A 24 -4.59 3.17 -5.42
N GLY A 25 -4.91 1.94 -5.04
CA GLY A 25 -6.09 1.64 -4.23
C GLY A 25 -6.02 2.30 -2.85
N GLY A 26 -4.86 2.21 -2.20
CA GLY A 26 -4.61 2.89 -0.92
C GLY A 26 -4.72 4.40 -1.03
N ALA A 27 -4.17 4.99 -2.09
CA ALA A 27 -4.25 6.44 -2.34
C ALA A 27 -5.69 6.92 -2.49
N PHE A 28 -6.49 6.18 -3.26
CA PHE A 28 -7.91 6.47 -3.45
C PHE A 28 -8.69 6.34 -2.13
N VAL A 29 -8.49 5.25 -1.39
CA VAL A 29 -9.14 5.05 -0.09
C VAL A 29 -8.73 6.14 0.91
N GLY A 30 -7.44 6.47 0.97
CA GLY A 30 -6.92 7.54 1.83
C GLY A 30 -7.51 8.90 1.48
N TRP A 31 -7.69 9.21 0.18
CA TRP A 31 -8.37 10.41 -0.27
C TRP A 31 -9.83 10.45 0.19
N VAL A 32 -10.59 9.37 -0.02
CA VAL A 32 -12.01 9.29 0.39
C VAL A 32 -12.17 9.41 1.91
N VAL A 33 -11.37 8.66 2.69
CA VAL A 33 -11.42 8.71 4.16
C VAL A 33 -10.98 10.09 4.67
N GLY A 34 -10.01 10.71 4.00
CA GLY A 34 -9.53 12.05 4.31
C GLY A 34 -10.59 13.14 4.23
N LEU A 35 -11.62 12.99 3.38
CA LEU A 35 -12.73 13.95 3.30
C LEU A 35 -13.51 14.08 4.61
N PHE A 36 -13.46 13.07 5.49
CA PHE A 36 -14.23 13.03 6.73
C PHE A 36 -13.34 12.95 7.99
N PHE A 37 -12.16 12.35 7.91
CA PHE A 37 -11.34 11.98 9.07
C PHE A 37 -9.90 12.51 9.05
N ALA A 38 -9.56 13.45 8.15
CA ALA A 38 -8.18 13.97 8.05
C ALA A 38 -7.62 14.45 9.40
N GLU A 39 -8.35 15.30 10.12
CA GLU A 39 -7.91 15.85 11.41
C GLU A 39 -7.73 14.76 12.47
N THR A 40 -8.66 13.80 12.56
CA THR A 40 -8.57 12.69 13.49
C THR A 40 -7.33 11.83 13.22
N ILE A 41 -7.06 11.55 11.94
CA ILE A 41 -5.90 10.74 11.55
C ILE A 41 -4.61 11.51 11.78
N HIS A 42 -4.53 12.78 11.44
CA HIS A 42 -3.35 13.61 11.70
C HIS A 42 -3.07 13.75 13.20
N ALA A 43 -4.10 13.98 14.02
CA ALA A 43 -3.96 14.04 15.47
C ALA A 43 -3.48 12.70 16.06
N PHE A 44 -4.03 11.58 15.57
CA PHE A 44 -3.57 10.25 15.97
C PHE A 44 -2.10 10.02 15.57
N LEU A 45 -1.73 10.32 14.33
CA LEU A 45 -0.37 10.16 13.82
C LEU A 45 0.62 11.02 14.64
N ALA A 46 0.26 12.27 14.95
CA ALA A 46 1.06 13.13 15.80
C ALA A 46 1.22 12.56 17.22
N ALA A 47 0.16 12.00 17.80
CA ALA A 47 0.19 11.39 19.13
C ALA A 47 1.11 10.15 19.21
N VAL A 48 1.23 9.40 18.11
CA VAL A 48 2.17 8.26 18.02
C VAL A 48 3.58 8.68 17.56
N GLY A 49 3.87 9.99 17.50
CA GLY A 49 5.18 10.53 17.16
C GLY A 49 5.49 10.60 15.67
N ILE A 50 4.49 10.42 14.79
CA ILE A 50 4.65 10.54 13.35
C ILE A 50 4.33 11.98 12.94
N ASN A 51 5.33 12.69 12.44
CA ASN A 51 5.14 14.04 11.89
C ASN A 51 4.48 13.95 10.50
N ALA A 52 3.14 13.98 10.48
CA ALA A 52 2.32 13.95 9.27
C ALA A 52 1.87 15.34 8.78
N ALA A 53 2.36 16.44 9.38
CA ALA A 53 1.86 17.80 9.14
C ALA A 53 1.97 18.29 7.68
N GLY A 54 2.79 17.64 6.85
CA GLY A 54 2.94 17.93 5.41
C GLY A 54 2.42 16.83 4.48
N LEU A 55 1.81 15.76 5.01
CA LEU A 55 1.33 14.65 4.21
C LEU A 55 -0.15 14.81 3.92
N ALA A 56 -0.50 14.75 2.64
CA ALA A 56 -1.89 14.62 2.22
C ALA A 56 -2.41 13.22 2.55
N MET A 57 -3.70 13.11 2.85
CA MET A 57 -4.34 11.84 3.20
C MET A 57 -4.22 10.75 2.11
N TRP A 58 -4.13 11.14 0.83
CA TRP A 58 -3.86 10.20 -0.25
C TRP A 58 -2.42 9.64 -0.21
N GLN A 59 -1.44 10.40 0.29
CA GLN A 59 -0.06 9.92 0.46
C GLN A 59 0.04 8.94 1.63
N ILE A 60 -0.69 9.23 2.72
CA ILE A 60 -0.82 8.30 3.86
C ILE A 60 -1.49 7.00 3.38
N GLY A 61 -2.61 7.10 2.67
CA GLY A 61 -3.30 5.96 2.08
C GLY A 61 -2.42 5.17 1.09
N ALA A 62 -1.69 5.85 0.22
CA ALA A 62 -0.75 5.23 -0.73
C ALA A 62 0.33 4.41 0.00
N SER A 63 0.88 4.96 1.08
CA SER A 63 1.89 4.30 1.91
C SER A 63 1.33 3.05 2.59
N LEU A 64 0.12 3.13 3.16
CA LEU A 64 -0.55 1.99 3.77
C LEU A 64 -0.94 0.93 2.73
N GLY A 65 -1.38 1.36 1.55
CA GLY A 65 -1.70 0.49 0.42
C GLY A 65 -0.47 -0.26 -0.11
N PHE A 66 0.68 0.41 -0.16
CA PHE A 66 1.96 -0.23 -0.45
C PHE A 66 2.30 -1.29 0.59
N ILE A 67 2.29 -0.92 1.89
CA ILE A 67 2.68 -1.82 2.97
C ILE A 67 1.75 -3.04 3.01
N GLY A 68 0.44 -2.83 2.96
CA GLY A 68 -0.54 -3.91 2.98
C GLY A 68 -0.52 -4.80 1.72
N GLY A 69 -0.19 -4.24 0.56
CA GLY A 69 -0.08 -4.99 -0.70
C GLY A 69 1.23 -5.77 -0.82
N PHE A 70 2.35 -5.16 -0.45
CA PHE A 70 3.69 -5.72 -0.61
C PHE A 70 4.03 -6.72 0.51
N PHE A 71 3.72 -6.37 1.77
CA PHE A 71 4.00 -7.23 2.93
C PHE A 71 2.81 -8.11 3.32
N ARG A 72 1.88 -8.36 2.39
CA ARG A 72 0.68 -9.14 2.67
C ARG A 72 1.10 -10.51 3.23
N PRO A 73 0.73 -10.85 4.47
CA PRO A 73 1.09 -12.14 5.03
C PRO A 73 0.45 -13.24 4.18
N ALA A 74 1.25 -14.23 3.79
CA ALA A 74 0.71 -15.48 3.29
C ALA A 74 0.04 -16.17 4.49
N ILE A 75 -1.22 -15.84 4.76
CA ILE A 75 -2.00 -16.52 5.80
C ILE A 75 -2.12 -17.98 5.37
N HIS A 76 -1.21 -18.80 5.89
CA HIS A 76 -1.32 -20.25 5.78
C HIS A 76 -2.51 -20.63 6.66
N ARG A 77 -3.66 -20.91 6.06
CA ARG A 77 -4.77 -21.54 6.79
C ARG A 77 -4.25 -22.89 7.27
N ALA A 78 -3.88 -22.98 8.54
CA ALA A 78 -3.76 -24.27 9.19
C ALA A 78 -5.12 -24.95 9.00
N LYS A 79 -5.14 -26.07 8.26
CA LYS A 79 -6.33 -26.90 8.17
C LYS A 79 -6.58 -27.42 9.58
N ALA A 80 -7.66 -26.94 10.20
CA ALA A 80 -8.21 -27.51 11.42
C ALA A 80 -8.81 -28.88 11.12
#